data_AF-A0A941DCQ4-F1
#
_entry.id   AF-A0A941DCQ4-F1
#
_cell.length_a   1.000
_cell.length_b   1.000
_cell.length_c   1.000
_cell.angle_alpha   90.00
_cell.angle_beta   90.00
_cell.angle_gamma   90.00
#
_symmetry.space_group_name_H-M   'P 1'
#
loop_
_entity.id
_entity.type
_entity.pdbx_description
1 polymer ?
#
loop_
_entity_poly.entity_id
_entity_poly.type
_entity_poly.pdbx_seq_one_letter_code
_entity_poly.pdbx_strand_id
1 'polypeptide(L)'
;MSNLRYVENGSTVEWIDKETLKYSKDGFQVLIWVDFEPGFFKRGRIVRLSSMEKWNEANDPNDLIISAVAKDEILTALDQYFNLRNEKWRIEE
;
A
#
# COMPACT_ATOMS: atom_id res chain seq x y z
N MET A 1 11.72 11.44 -9.45
CA MET A 1 11.76 11.63 -7.99
C MET A 1 11.58 10.25 -7.38
N SER A 2 12.64 9.69 -6.81
CA SER A 2 12.60 8.34 -6.24
C SER A 2 11.88 8.40 -4.89
N ASN A 3 10.58 8.12 -4.88
CA ASN A 3 9.73 8.07 -3.67
C ASN A 3 9.80 6.72 -2.95
N LEU A 4 10.70 5.83 -3.38
CA LEU A 4 10.92 4.53 -2.79
C LEU A 4 11.46 4.68 -1.37
N ARG A 5 10.68 4.23 -0.37
CA ARG A 5 11.22 3.98 0.97
C ARG A 5 11.30 2.49 1.21
N TYR A 6 12.47 2.08 1.69
CA TYR A 6 12.67 0.78 2.29
C TYR A 6 11.92 0.73 3.61
N VAL A 7 11.06 -0.26 3.73
CA VAL A 7 10.33 -0.59 4.94
C VAL A 7 10.95 -1.88 5.49
N GLU A 8 10.92 -2.07 6.80
CA GLU A 8 11.67 -3.13 7.47
C GLU A 8 11.41 -4.52 6.82
N ASN A 9 12.40 -5.43 6.89
CA ASN A 9 12.31 -6.81 6.36
C ASN A 9 12.30 -6.98 4.81
N GLY A 10 13.05 -6.17 4.07
CA GLY A 10 13.17 -6.34 2.61
C GLY A 10 11.98 -5.83 1.81
N SER A 11 11.00 -5.23 2.49
CA SER A 11 9.80 -4.68 1.86
C SER A 11 10.02 -3.24 1.40
N THR A 12 9.29 -2.83 0.38
CA THR A 12 9.34 -1.47 -0.14
C THR A 12 7.94 -0.95 -0.38
N VAL A 13 7.73 0.33 -0.06
CA VAL A 13 6.51 1.06 -0.34
C VAL A 13 6.87 2.30 -1.13
N GLU A 14 6.24 2.48 -2.29
CA GLU A 14 6.45 3.65 -3.13
C GLU A 14 5.16 4.17 -3.77
N TRP A 15 5.11 5.48 -3.97
CA TRP A 15 4.07 6.10 -4.79
C TRP A 15 4.40 5.90 -6.27
N ILE A 16 3.51 5.22 -6.99
CA ILE A 16 3.59 5.12 -8.45
C ILE A 16 2.83 6.25 -9.14
N ASP A 17 1.78 6.76 -8.50
CA ASP A 17 1.06 7.96 -8.89
C ASP A 17 0.53 8.72 -7.65
N LYS A 18 -0.47 9.61 -7.80
CA LYS A 18 -1.01 10.43 -6.70
C LYS A 18 -1.97 9.69 -5.77
N GLU A 19 -2.51 8.57 -6.23
CA GLU A 19 -3.60 7.81 -5.62
C GLU A 19 -3.24 6.32 -5.47
N THR A 20 -2.10 5.87 -6.01
CA THR A 20 -1.69 4.47 -5.96
C THR A 20 -0.33 4.31 -5.29
N LEU A 21 -0.31 3.50 -4.24
CA LEU A 21 0.90 2.97 -3.62
C LEU A 21 1.19 1.58 -4.15
N LYS A 22 2.46 1.29 -4.39
CA LYS A 22 2.95 -0.06 -4.67
C LYS A 22 3.72 -0.57 -3.46
N TYR A 23 3.29 -1.72 -2.96
CA TYR A 23 4.06 -2.55 -2.05
C TYR A 23 4.84 -3.60 -2.84
N SER A 24 6.10 -3.84 -2.49
CA SER A 24 6.91 -4.90 -3.12
C SER A 24 7.80 -5.59 -2.10
N LYS A 25 7.77 -6.93 -2.06
CA LYS A 25 8.61 -7.78 -1.21
C LYS A 25 8.83 -9.14 -1.89
N ASP A 26 10.08 -9.60 -1.98
CA ASP A 26 10.43 -10.94 -2.50
C ASP A 26 9.75 -11.33 -3.85
N GLY A 27 9.60 -10.36 -4.78
CA GLY A 27 8.95 -10.57 -6.08
C GLY A 27 7.42 -10.47 -6.07
N PHE A 28 6.80 -10.40 -4.89
CA PHE A 28 5.37 -10.13 -4.73
C PHE A 28 5.13 -8.61 -4.76
N GLN A 29 4.19 -8.17 -5.61
CA GLN A 29 3.82 -6.77 -5.73
C GLN A 29 2.31 -6.59 -5.53
N VAL A 30 1.92 -5.52 -4.84
CA VAL A 30 0.52 -5.16 -4.62
C VAL A 30 0.33 -3.69 -4.89
N LEU A 31 -0.69 -3.37 -5.68
CA LEU A 31 -1.17 -2.02 -5.90
C LEU A 31 -2.28 -1.71 -4.91
N ILE A 32 -2.19 -0.55 -4.30
CA ILE A 32 -3.01 -0.14 -3.17
C ILE A 32 -3.56 1.25 -3.50
N TRP A 33 -4.87 1.37 -3.68
CA TRP A 33 -5.49 2.67 -3.90
C TRP A 33 -5.64 3.41 -2.58
N VAL A 34 -5.29 4.69 -2.64
CA VAL A 34 -5.25 5.63 -1.53
C VAL A 34 -6.04 6.87 -1.92
N ASP A 35 -7.16 7.05 -1.25
CA ASP A 35 -7.97 8.25 -1.36
C ASP A 35 -7.49 9.36 -0.41
N PHE A 36 -7.92 10.57 -0.73
CA PHE A 36 -7.74 11.74 0.12
C PHE A 36 -8.97 11.92 1.00
N GLU A 37 -8.79 12.22 2.29
CA GLU A 37 -9.91 12.62 3.12
C GLU A 37 -10.55 13.91 2.57
N PRO A 38 -11.87 13.92 2.25
CA PRO A 38 -12.54 15.13 1.80
C PRO A 38 -12.65 16.14 2.96
N GLY A 39 -12.09 17.33 2.77
CA GLY A 39 -12.23 18.46 3.70
C GLY A 39 -11.09 19.48 3.59
N PHE A 40 -11.42 20.77 3.75
CA PHE A 40 -10.50 21.92 3.58
C PHE A 40 -9.23 21.90 4.46
N PHE A 41 -9.14 21.02 5.47
CA PHE A 41 -8.03 20.97 6.44
C PHE A 41 -7.56 19.56 6.81
N LYS A 42 -8.06 18.49 6.16
CA LYS A 42 -7.71 17.11 6.53
C LYS A 42 -6.59 16.58 5.63
N ARG A 43 -5.37 16.50 6.17
CA ARG A 43 -4.20 15.86 5.53
C ARG A 43 -4.18 14.35 5.78
N GLY A 44 -5.32 13.69 5.67
CA GLY A 44 -5.47 12.26 5.92
C GLY A 44 -5.45 11.44 4.63
N ARG A 45 -4.86 10.25 4.70
CA ARG A 45 -4.86 9.22 3.66
C ARG A 45 -5.87 8.12 4.01
N ILE A 46 -6.70 7.72 3.05
CA ILE A 46 -7.63 6.59 3.22
C ILE A 46 -7.14 5.46 2.34
N VAL A 47 -6.67 4.38 2.95
CA VAL A 47 -6.27 3.16 2.23
C VAL A 47 -7.49 2.25 2.13
N ARG A 48 -7.91 1.91 0.91
CA ARG A 48 -9.02 0.97 0.69
C ARG A 48 -8.49 -0.45 0.59
N LEU A 49 -8.79 -1.28 1.59
CA LEU A 49 -8.33 -2.68 1.59
C LEU A 49 -8.98 -3.50 0.47
N SER A 50 -10.23 -3.20 0.13
CA SER A 50 -10.97 -3.79 -0.98
C SER A 50 -10.37 -3.47 -2.36
N SER A 51 -9.48 -2.48 -2.46
CA SER A 51 -8.79 -2.08 -3.69
C SER A 51 -7.40 -2.69 -3.85
N MET A 52 -6.97 -3.56 -2.93
CA MET A 52 -5.66 -4.19 -3.00
C MET A 52 -5.65 -5.21 -4.15
N GLU A 53 -4.99 -4.85 -5.24
CA GLU A 53 -4.83 -5.72 -6.39
C GLU A 53 -3.41 -6.28 -6.39
N LYS A 54 -3.30 -7.61 -6.37
CA LYS A 54 -2.02 -8.28 -6.54
C LYS A 54 -1.55 -8.07 -7.98
N TRP A 55 -0.37 -7.49 -8.13
CA TRP A 55 0.30 -7.38 -9.42
C TRP A 55 1.33 -8.50 -9.52
N ASN A 56 1.00 -9.54 -10.28
CA ASN A 56 1.93 -10.63 -10.57
C ASN A 56 2.19 -10.63 -12.09
N GLU A 57 3.46 -10.66 -12.52
CA GLU A 57 3.79 -10.75 -13.96
C GLU A 57 3.27 -12.05 -14.59
N ALA A 58 3.13 -13.10 -13.77
CA ALA A 58 2.42 -14.31 -14.14
C ALA A 58 0.91 -14.08 -13.96
N ASN A 59 0.20 -13.87 -15.07
CA ASN A 59 -1.27 -13.85 -15.17
C ASN A 59 -1.88 -15.20 -14.72
N ASP A 60 -1.81 -15.54 -13.44
CA ASP A 60 -2.59 -16.63 -12.87
C ASP A 60 -3.89 -16.05 -12.27
N PRO A 61 -5.04 -16.22 -12.94
CA PRO A 61 -6.31 -15.71 -12.47
C PRO A 61 -6.78 -16.35 -11.14
N ASN A 62 -6.13 -17.42 -10.67
CA ASN A 62 -6.41 -18.02 -9.36
C ASN A 62 -5.58 -17.41 -8.21
N ASP A 63 -4.60 -16.56 -8.53
CA ASP A 63 -3.66 -15.99 -7.56
C ASP A 63 -4.08 -14.57 -7.10
N LEU A 64 -5.34 -14.20 -7.34
CA LEU A 64 -5.92 -12.89 -6.99
C LEU A 64 -6.18 -12.72 -5.48
N ILE A 65 -6.08 -13.78 -4.69
CA ILE A 65 -6.39 -13.74 -3.26
C ILE A 65 -5.12 -13.41 -2.47
N ILE A 66 -5.04 -12.18 -1.96
CA ILE A 66 -4.03 -11.80 -0.97
C ILE A 66 -4.38 -12.53 0.34
N SER A 67 -3.47 -13.37 0.82
CA SER A 67 -3.67 -14.09 2.08
C SER A 67 -3.79 -13.11 3.26
N ALA A 68 -4.51 -13.50 4.30
CA ALA A 68 -4.63 -12.67 5.51
C ALA A 68 -3.26 -12.30 6.12
N VAL A 69 -2.31 -13.24 6.08
CA VAL A 69 -0.92 -13.01 6.52
C VAL A 69 -0.23 -11.94 5.67
N ALA A 70 -0.34 -12.02 4.34
CA ALA A 70 0.23 -11.01 3.45
C ALA A 70 -0.44 -9.64 3.64
N LYS A 71 -1.74 -9.63 3.92
CA LYS A 71 -2.49 -8.40 4.23
C LYS A 71 -1.95 -7.72 5.49
N ASP A 72 -1.72 -8.47 6.56
CA ASP A 72 -1.14 -7.92 7.81
C ASP A 72 0.28 -7.39 7.60
N GLU A 73 1.10 -8.07 6.79
CA GLU A 73 2.42 -7.58 6.42
C GLU A 73 2.35 -6.24 5.64
N ILE A 74 1.47 -6.15 4.64
CA ILE A 74 1.26 -4.92 3.86
C ILE A 74 0.80 -3.79 4.78
N LEU A 75 -0.17 -4.05 5.66
CA LEU A 75 -0.68 -3.05 6.61
C LEU A 75 0.41 -2.56 7.57
N THR A 76 1.24 -3.47 8.08
CA THR A 76 2.40 -3.12 8.91
C THR A 76 3.37 -2.23 8.14
N ALA A 77 3.64 -2.57 6.88
CA ALA A 77 4.55 -1.78 6.05
C ALA A 77 4.00 -0.39 5.72
N LEU A 78 2.69 -0.29 5.45
CA LEU A 78 2.00 1.00 5.26
C LEU A 78 2.03 1.85 6.52
N ASP A 79 1.80 1.26 7.69
CA ASP A 79 1.85 1.97 8.96
C ASP A 79 3.22 2.60 9.20
N GLN A 80 4.27 1.78 9.05
CA GLN A 80 5.65 2.26 9.14
C GLN A 80 5.91 3.38 8.12
N TYR A 81 5.46 3.20 6.88
CA TYR A 81 5.65 4.19 5.82
C TYR A 81 5.00 5.55 6.14
N PHE A 82 3.73 5.56 6.55
CA PHE A 82 3.01 6.80 6.88
C PHE A 82 3.52 7.45 8.17
N ASN A 83 3.87 6.65 9.18
CA ASN A 83 4.49 7.15 10.42
C ASN A 83 5.82 7.84 10.15
N LEU A 84 6.69 7.26 9.32
CA LEU A 84 7.96 7.88 8.92
C LEU A 84 7.77 9.19 8.11
N ARG A 85 6.59 9.43 7.55
CA ARG A 85 6.24 10.66 6.81
C ARG A 85 5.46 11.65 7.66
N ASN A 86 5.14 11.29 8.91
CA ASN A 86 4.24 12.05 9.77
C ASN A 86 2.90 12.38 9.08
N GLU A 87 2.43 11.45 8.23
CA GLU A 87 1.17 11.54 7.51
C GLU A 87 0.11 10.75 8.27
N LYS A 88 -1.07 11.34 8.47
CA LYS A 88 -2.20 10.62 9.07
C LYS A 88 -2.78 9.69 8.02
N TRP A 89 -3.08 8.46 8.40
CA TRP A 89 -3.73 7.50 7.53
C TRP A 89 -4.76 6.68 8.30
N ARG A 90 -5.74 6.12 7.57
CA ARG A 90 -6.68 5.14 8.09
C ARG A 90 -7.04 4.13 7.01
N ILE A 91 -7.64 3.04 7.46
CA ILE A 91 -8.14 1.97 6.62
C ILE A 91 -9.66 2.14 6.42
N GLU A 92 -10.13 1.86 5.22
CA GLU A 92 -11.54 1.69 4.88
C GLU A 92 -11.72 0.27 4.31
N GLU A 93 -12.64 -0.50 4.90
CA GLU A 93 -12.99 -1.87 4.48
C GLU A 93 -13.98 -1.86 3.31
#